data_AF-A0A077ZUJ1-F1
#
_entry.id   AF-A0A077ZUJ1-F1
#
_cell.length_a   1.000
_cell.length_b   1.000
_cell.length_c   1.000
_cell.angle_alpha   90.00
_cell.angle_beta   90.00
_cell.angle_gamma   90.00
#
_symmetry.space_group_name_H-M   'P 1'
#
loop_
_entity.id
_entity.type
_entity.pdbx_description
1 polymer ?
#
loop_
_entity_poly.entity_id
_entity_poly.type
_entity_poly.pdbx_seq_one_letter_code
_entity_poly.pdbx_strand_id
1 'polypeptide(L)'
;MGCGQTKFKPHYIQNYELVELFGGPMNEEKTEFKPKKQLLLEQKQIFDDMRFIEKATSFHLDRIEVFMNEGLCCGIGVTFNLDGLVFNKNHKGTKLPKTSYELQLAQNENIEFIQVNYSDEGIHDIILKSNLGNMLVMDDEYGNDGDLQTVEYNLGDDHDALIGFKGMADDYITKLSFYKATRVDAPISQLRTQATRKKQPMRLSSNIDGVSGEEDDDAGLNHTKSPPKMRTAGQQRYQKPILEDI
;
A
#
# COMPACT_ATOMS: atom_id res chain seq x y z
N MET A 1 8.42 -13.41 -38.40
CA MET A 1 8.81 -13.25 -36.98
C MET A 1 7.59 -12.80 -36.21
N GLY A 2 6.91 -13.72 -35.52
CA GLY A 2 5.71 -13.40 -34.73
C GLY A 2 6.12 -12.94 -33.35
N CYS A 3 5.88 -11.67 -33.04
CA CYS A 3 6.00 -11.15 -31.67
C CYS A 3 4.84 -11.75 -30.87
N GLY A 4 5.13 -12.81 -30.10
CA GLY A 4 4.13 -13.45 -29.25
C GLY A 4 3.72 -12.47 -28.17
N GLN A 5 2.48 -11.98 -28.23
CA GLN A 5 1.83 -11.34 -27.09
C GLN A 5 1.84 -12.35 -25.94
N THR A 6 2.67 -12.11 -24.95
CA THR A 6 2.60 -12.78 -23.65
C THR A 6 1.25 -12.42 -23.06
N LYS A 7 0.29 -13.33 -23.17
CA LYS A 7 -0.98 -13.24 -22.44
C LYS A 7 -0.63 -13.22 -20.95
N PHE A 8 -0.70 -12.06 -20.32
CA PHE A 8 -0.64 -11.94 -18.88
C PHE A 8 -1.76 -12.80 -18.31
N LYS A 9 -1.40 -13.83 -17.54
CA LYS A 9 -2.38 -14.59 -16.77
C LYS A 9 -2.81 -13.74 -15.58
N PRO A 10 -4.09 -13.77 -15.17
CA PRO A 10 -4.52 -13.07 -13.97
C PRO A 10 -3.75 -13.64 -12.77
N HIS A 11 -3.22 -12.74 -11.93
CA HIS A 11 -2.50 -13.08 -10.70
C HIS A 11 -3.43 -13.53 -9.56
N TYR A 12 -4.75 -13.59 -9.81
CA TYR A 12 -5.78 -13.86 -8.82
C TYR A 12 -6.79 -14.88 -9.35
N ILE A 13 -7.32 -15.71 -8.46
CA ILE A 13 -8.47 -16.58 -8.75
C ILE A 13 -9.69 -15.65 -8.91
N GLN A 14 -10.57 -15.93 -9.89
CA GLN A 14 -11.78 -15.12 -10.16
C GLN A 14 -12.80 -15.08 -9.00
N ASN A 15 -12.53 -15.79 -7.90
CA ASN A 15 -13.36 -15.76 -6.70
C ASN A 15 -12.84 -14.64 -5.79
N TYR A 16 -13.60 -13.58 -5.67
CA TYR A 16 -13.37 -12.53 -4.69
C TYR A 16 -14.40 -12.60 -3.57
N GLU A 17 -13.99 -12.21 -2.38
CA GLU A 17 -14.83 -12.12 -1.19
C GLU A 17 -14.88 -10.66 -0.72
N LEU A 18 -16.04 -10.20 -0.27
CA LEU A 18 -16.21 -8.89 0.34
C LEU A 18 -16.13 -9.04 1.86
N VAL A 19 -15.21 -8.30 2.48
CA VAL A 19 -14.99 -8.31 3.93
C VAL A 19 -15.32 -6.94 4.50
N GLU A 20 -16.15 -6.92 5.54
CA GLU A 20 -16.60 -5.70 6.21
C GLU A 20 -15.55 -5.19 7.21
N LEU A 21 -15.24 -3.89 7.17
CA LEU A 21 -14.31 -3.24 8.09
C LEU A 21 -15.02 -2.30 9.08
N PHE A 22 -16.03 -1.55 8.59
CA PHE A 22 -16.70 -0.52 9.36
C PHE A 22 -18.14 -0.27 8.85
N GLY A 23 -19.06 0.06 9.77
CA GLY A 23 -20.43 0.48 9.45
C GLY A 23 -21.42 -0.65 9.10
N GLY A 24 -21.04 -1.91 9.35
CA GLY A 24 -21.87 -3.10 9.14
C GLY A 24 -22.20 -3.41 7.68
N PRO A 25 -23.17 -4.31 7.42
CA PRO A 25 -23.39 -4.83 6.09
C PRO A 25 -23.82 -3.78 5.08
N MET A 26 -23.28 -3.94 3.87
CA MET A 26 -23.67 -3.27 2.63
C MET A 26 -24.95 -3.88 2.04
N ASN A 27 -25.91 -4.28 2.89
CA ASN A 27 -27.20 -4.74 2.40
C ASN A 27 -28.06 -3.52 2.08
N GLU A 28 -28.44 -3.39 0.80
CA GLU A 28 -29.58 -2.58 0.40
C GLU A 28 -30.82 -3.19 1.08
N GLU A 29 -31.22 -2.66 2.24
CA GLU A 29 -32.54 -2.98 2.77
C GLU A 29 -33.57 -2.61 1.70
N LYS A 30 -34.20 -3.65 1.15
CA LYS A 30 -35.28 -3.51 0.18
C LYS A 30 -36.47 -2.85 0.87
N THR A 31 -37.04 -1.91 0.13
CA THR A 31 -38.44 -1.44 0.15
C THR A 31 -38.87 -0.42 1.20
N GLU A 32 -38.33 0.79 1.10
CA GLU A 32 -39.21 1.97 1.07
C GLU A 32 -39.03 2.70 -0.25
N PHE A 33 -40.13 3.13 -0.87
CA PHE A 33 -40.08 3.85 -2.14
C PHE A 33 -39.48 5.24 -1.91
N LYS A 34 -38.16 5.37 -2.05
CA LYS A 34 -37.49 6.66 -1.96
C LYS A 34 -37.68 7.47 -3.25
N PRO A 35 -37.90 8.79 -3.17
CA PRO A 35 -37.95 9.65 -4.35
C PRO A 35 -36.69 9.52 -5.22
N LYS A 36 -36.84 9.52 -6.55
CA LYS A 36 -35.73 9.36 -7.53
C LYS A 36 -34.53 10.28 -7.28
N LYS A 37 -34.75 11.50 -6.80
CA LYS A 37 -33.67 12.43 -6.45
C LYS A 37 -32.83 11.96 -5.26
N GLN A 38 -33.47 11.36 -4.27
CA GLN A 38 -32.81 10.85 -3.07
C GLN A 38 -32.04 9.56 -3.39
N LEU A 39 -32.60 8.68 -4.21
CA LEU A 39 -31.90 7.50 -4.75
C LEU A 39 -30.65 7.89 -5.55
N LEU A 40 -30.72 8.94 -6.38
CA LEU A 40 -29.55 9.43 -7.12
C LEU A 40 -28.49 10.07 -6.23
N LEU A 41 -28.87 10.62 -5.07
CA LEU A 41 -27.92 11.17 -4.09
C LEU A 41 -27.22 10.04 -3.34
N GLU A 42 -27.98 9.06 -2.85
CA GLU A 42 -27.44 7.86 -2.18
C GLU A 42 -26.53 7.06 -3.11
N GLN A 43 -26.89 6.92 -4.39
CA GLN A 43 -26.02 6.27 -5.39
C GLN A 43 -24.70 7.01 -5.65
N LYS A 44 -24.64 8.34 -5.41
CA LYS A 44 -23.39 9.11 -5.54
C LYS A 44 -22.47 8.96 -4.33
N GLN A 45 -23.02 8.52 -3.20
CA GLN A 45 -22.29 8.31 -1.95
C GLN A 45 -21.70 6.90 -1.86
N ILE A 46 -22.22 5.94 -2.62
CA ILE A 46 -21.71 4.56 -2.68
C ILE A 46 -20.60 4.45 -3.73
N PHE A 47 -19.48 3.86 -3.34
CA PHE A 47 -18.38 3.50 -4.23
C PHE A 47 -18.13 2.00 -4.22
N ASP A 48 -17.73 1.48 -5.37
CA ASP A 48 -17.49 0.05 -5.60
C ASP A 48 -16.45 -0.11 -6.72
N ASP A 49 -15.22 -0.45 -6.33
CA ASP A 49 -14.10 -0.61 -7.27
C ASP A 49 -14.25 -1.85 -8.16
N MET A 50 -15.02 -2.85 -7.71
CA MET A 50 -15.13 -4.12 -8.42
C MET A 50 -15.75 -3.96 -9.81
N ARG A 51 -16.61 -2.94 -9.98
CA ARG A 51 -17.23 -2.57 -11.28
C ARG A 51 -16.22 -2.23 -12.38
N PHE A 52 -15.00 -1.87 -12.00
CA PHE A 52 -13.89 -1.60 -12.91
C PHE A 52 -12.98 -2.82 -13.06
N ILE A 53 -12.69 -3.51 -11.95
CA ILE A 53 -11.77 -4.64 -11.88
C ILE A 53 -12.32 -5.86 -12.63
N GLU A 54 -13.63 -6.15 -12.51
CA GLU A 54 -14.26 -7.35 -13.09
C GLU A 54 -14.15 -7.43 -14.63
N LYS A 55 -13.91 -6.29 -15.28
CA LYS A 55 -13.84 -6.17 -16.75
C LYS A 55 -12.41 -6.30 -17.28
N ALA A 56 -11.41 -6.21 -16.40
CA ALA A 56 -10.01 -6.24 -16.78
C ALA A 56 -9.51 -7.68 -16.98
N THR A 57 -8.55 -7.86 -17.89
CA THR A 57 -7.89 -9.16 -18.09
C THR A 57 -6.66 -9.34 -17.21
N SER A 58 -5.97 -8.24 -16.90
CA SER A 58 -4.90 -8.16 -15.90
C SER A 58 -5.14 -7.00 -14.94
N PHE A 59 -4.76 -7.19 -13.69
CA PHE A 59 -5.00 -6.25 -12.61
C PHE A 59 -3.77 -6.17 -11.71
N HIS A 60 -3.41 -4.96 -11.30
CA HIS A 60 -2.49 -4.69 -10.21
C HIS A 60 -2.93 -3.42 -9.47
N LEU A 61 -2.75 -3.41 -8.15
CA LEU A 61 -3.03 -2.24 -7.30
C LEU A 61 -1.71 -1.50 -7.10
N ASP A 62 -1.60 -0.31 -7.69
CA ASP A 62 -0.36 0.48 -7.72
C ASP A 62 -0.23 1.37 -6.49
N ARG A 63 -1.34 1.91 -6.00
CA ARG A 63 -1.32 2.89 -4.91
C ARG A 63 -2.64 2.91 -4.15
N ILE A 64 -2.54 3.07 -2.84
CA ILE A 64 -3.64 3.39 -1.94
C ILE A 64 -3.34 4.73 -1.29
N GLU A 65 -4.33 5.60 -1.21
CA GLU A 65 -4.28 6.88 -0.52
C GLU A 65 -5.44 6.97 0.47
N VAL A 66 -5.19 7.42 1.69
CA VAL A 66 -6.22 7.66 2.72
C VAL A 66 -6.30 9.16 2.96
N PHE A 67 -7.50 9.71 2.91
CA PHE A 67 -7.75 11.14 3.07
C PHE A 67 -8.36 11.42 4.44
N MET A 68 -7.73 12.31 5.22
CA MET A 68 -8.16 12.63 6.58
C MET A 68 -8.60 14.10 6.69
N ASN A 69 -9.61 14.36 7.50
CA ASN A 69 -10.01 15.71 7.93
C ASN A 69 -10.58 15.63 9.34
N GLU A 70 -10.16 16.55 10.22
CA GLU A 70 -10.65 16.60 11.61
C GLU A 70 -10.44 15.27 12.34
N GLY A 71 -9.41 14.53 11.92
CA GLY A 71 -9.11 13.23 12.51
C GLY A 71 -9.99 12.07 12.00
N LEU A 72 -10.88 12.30 11.04
CA LEU A 72 -11.72 11.25 10.49
C LEU A 72 -11.36 11.00 9.03
N CYS A 73 -11.43 9.73 8.64
CA CYS A 73 -11.26 9.31 7.26
C CYS A 73 -12.41 9.86 6.42
N CYS A 74 -12.09 10.85 5.59
CA CYS A 74 -13.04 11.50 4.67
C CYS A 74 -12.97 10.92 3.26
N GLY A 75 -12.04 10.01 2.98
CA GLY A 75 -11.99 9.34 1.69
C GLY A 75 -10.89 8.31 1.55
N ILE A 76 -11.01 7.50 0.50
CA ILE A 76 -9.99 6.54 0.06
C ILE A 76 -9.74 6.72 -1.43
N GLY A 77 -8.48 6.85 -1.81
CA GLY A 77 -7.98 6.86 -3.16
C GLY A 77 -7.32 5.53 -3.50
N VAL A 78 -7.56 5.06 -4.72
CA VAL A 78 -6.93 3.86 -5.28
C VAL A 78 -6.44 4.12 -6.68
N THR A 79 -5.26 3.61 -6.98
CA THR A 79 -4.71 3.62 -8.34
C THR A 79 -4.48 2.18 -8.77
N PHE A 80 -5.06 1.82 -9.90
CA PHE A 80 -4.99 0.50 -10.49
C PHE A 80 -4.24 0.54 -11.81
N ASN A 81 -3.46 -0.50 -12.09
CA ASN A 81 -3.03 -0.84 -13.43
C ASN A 81 -3.94 -1.96 -13.97
N LEU A 82 -4.83 -1.59 -14.90
CA LEU A 82 -5.77 -2.50 -15.54
C LEU A 82 -5.36 -2.65 -17.01
N ASP A 83 -4.98 -3.85 -17.43
CA ASP A 83 -4.56 -4.13 -18.81
C ASP A 83 -3.44 -3.22 -19.35
N GLY A 84 -2.54 -2.75 -18.46
CA GLY A 84 -1.45 -1.83 -18.81
C GLY A 84 -1.84 -0.35 -18.78
N LEU A 85 -3.09 -0.02 -18.44
CA LEU A 85 -3.59 1.34 -18.30
C LEU A 85 -3.75 1.72 -16.82
N VAL A 86 -3.28 2.92 -16.48
CA VAL A 86 -3.36 3.44 -15.12
C VAL A 86 -4.70 4.16 -14.92
N PHE A 87 -5.47 3.72 -13.93
CA PHE A 87 -6.73 4.31 -13.52
C PHE A 87 -6.63 4.80 -12.08
N ASN A 88 -6.97 6.05 -11.83
CA ASN A 88 -7.08 6.60 -10.48
C ASN A 88 -8.55 6.84 -10.13
N LYS A 89 -8.94 6.41 -8.93
CA LYS A 89 -10.26 6.66 -8.34
C LYS A 89 -10.07 7.24 -6.95
N ASN A 90 -10.77 8.33 -6.69
CA ASN A 90 -10.83 8.96 -5.37
C ASN A 90 -12.27 8.93 -4.90
N HIS A 91 -12.52 8.17 -3.84
CA HIS A 91 -13.81 8.04 -3.19
C HIS A 91 -13.79 8.95 -1.96
N LYS A 92 -14.30 10.17 -2.12
CA LYS A 92 -14.28 11.19 -1.07
C LYS A 92 -15.70 11.57 -0.69
N GLY A 93 -15.89 11.84 0.60
CA GLY A 93 -17.05 12.53 1.09
C GLY A 93 -17.07 14.00 0.66
N THR A 94 -18.06 14.74 1.17
CA THR A 94 -18.22 16.18 0.91
C THR A 94 -17.14 17.01 1.61
N LYS A 95 -16.56 16.50 2.72
CA LYS A 95 -15.49 17.17 3.46
C LYS A 95 -14.20 17.14 2.65
N LEU A 96 -13.58 18.30 2.49
CA LEU A 96 -12.31 18.43 1.80
C LEU A 96 -11.18 17.83 2.67
N PRO A 97 -10.30 16.98 2.12
CA PRO A 97 -9.16 16.44 2.86
C PRO A 97 -8.23 17.55 3.36
N LYS A 98 -7.78 17.45 4.61
CA LYS A 98 -6.72 18.31 5.18
C LYS A 98 -5.35 17.66 5.06
N THR A 99 -5.29 16.35 5.24
CA THR A 99 -4.09 15.52 5.13
C THR A 99 -4.40 14.29 4.27
N SER A 100 -3.37 13.73 3.65
CA SER A 100 -3.45 12.42 3.00
C SER A 100 -2.19 11.62 3.22
N TYR A 101 -2.37 10.30 3.29
CA TYR A 101 -1.31 9.31 3.49
C TYR A 101 -1.37 8.35 2.32
N GLU A 102 -0.25 8.09 1.67
CA GLU A 102 -0.20 7.19 0.53
C GLU A 102 0.80 6.05 0.72
N LEU A 103 0.45 4.90 0.15
CA LEU A 103 1.32 3.74 0.03
C LEU A 103 1.36 3.35 -1.44
N GLN A 104 2.55 3.47 -2.02
CA GLN A 104 2.85 3.00 -3.37
C GLN A 104 3.32 1.55 -3.31
N LEU A 105 2.82 0.72 -4.22
CA LEU A 105 3.08 -0.70 -4.29
C LEU A 105 3.89 -0.99 -5.55
N ALA A 106 4.95 -1.77 -5.41
CA ALA A 106 5.67 -2.31 -6.56
C ALA A 106 4.87 -3.42 -7.27
N GLN A 107 5.21 -3.73 -8.53
CA GLN A 107 4.48 -4.70 -9.36
C GLN A 107 4.25 -6.10 -8.71
N ASN A 108 5.17 -6.54 -7.84
CA ASN A 108 5.09 -7.83 -7.14
C ASN A 108 4.72 -7.67 -5.66
N GLU A 109 4.25 -6.49 -5.29
CA GLU A 109 3.86 -6.13 -3.93
C GLU A 109 2.34 -6.17 -3.81
N ASN A 110 1.87 -6.69 -2.68
CA ASN A 110 0.46 -6.76 -2.37
C ASN A 110 0.24 -6.51 -0.87
N ILE A 111 -0.92 -5.98 -0.53
CA ILE A 111 -1.32 -5.80 0.87
C ILE A 111 -1.69 -7.16 1.44
N GLU A 112 -1.08 -7.50 2.57
CA GLU A 112 -1.30 -8.75 3.32
C GLU A 112 -1.90 -8.51 4.71
N PHE A 113 -1.94 -7.26 5.18
CA PHE A 113 -2.54 -6.94 6.46
C PHE A 113 -3.22 -5.59 6.42
N ILE A 114 -4.40 -5.52 7.05
CA ILE A 114 -5.23 -4.34 7.17
C ILE A 114 -5.71 -4.25 8.61
N GLN A 115 -5.60 -3.07 9.19
CA GLN A 115 -6.21 -2.74 10.48
C GLN A 115 -6.97 -1.43 10.33
N VAL A 116 -8.14 -1.36 10.95
CA VAL A 116 -8.96 -0.14 11.02
C VAL A 116 -9.30 0.13 12.48
N ASN A 117 -9.02 1.36 12.93
CA ASN A 117 -9.42 1.85 14.23
C ASN A 117 -10.55 2.88 14.04
N TYR A 118 -11.68 2.69 14.73
CA TYR A 118 -12.87 3.52 14.54
C TYR A 118 -13.63 3.74 15.85
N SER A 119 -14.48 4.77 15.86
CA SER A 119 -15.50 4.98 16.89
C SER A 119 -16.88 5.15 16.24
N ASP A 120 -17.86 5.58 17.02
CA ASP A 120 -19.17 6.03 16.54
C ASP A 120 -19.10 7.26 15.61
N GLU A 121 -18.04 8.07 15.72
CA GLU A 121 -17.82 9.24 14.85
C GLU A 121 -17.32 8.84 13.45
N GLY A 122 -16.60 7.73 13.33
CA GLY A 122 -16.03 7.28 12.07
C GLY A 122 -14.71 6.55 12.22
N ILE A 123 -14.01 6.38 11.10
CA ILE A 123 -12.69 5.76 11.04
C ILE A 123 -11.62 6.80 11.38
N HIS A 124 -10.85 6.55 12.44
CA HIS A 124 -9.74 7.41 12.87
C HIS A 124 -8.42 6.97 12.25
N ASP A 125 -8.23 5.66 12.07
CA ASP A 125 -6.99 5.12 11.54
C ASP A 125 -7.19 3.89 10.65
N ILE A 126 -6.31 3.74 9.67
CA ILE A 126 -6.21 2.66 8.70
C ILE A 126 -4.73 2.36 8.54
N ILE A 127 -4.32 1.18 8.99
CA ILE A 127 -2.96 0.68 8.84
C ILE A 127 -2.98 -0.39 7.75
N LEU A 128 -2.07 -0.27 6.79
CA LEU A 128 -1.88 -1.24 5.72
C LEU A 128 -0.45 -1.73 5.75
N LYS A 129 -0.25 -3.04 5.55
CA LYS A 129 1.09 -3.62 5.42
C LYS A 129 1.17 -4.58 4.24
N SER A 130 2.24 -4.45 3.47
CA SER A 130 2.51 -5.29 2.31
C SER A 130 3.36 -6.52 2.64
N ASN A 131 3.36 -7.47 1.71
CA ASN A 131 4.25 -8.64 1.71
C ASN A 131 5.74 -8.28 1.69
N LEU A 132 6.09 -7.08 1.21
CA LEU A 132 7.48 -6.57 1.19
C LEU A 132 7.84 -5.76 2.43
N GLY A 133 6.91 -5.59 3.38
CA GLY A 133 7.13 -4.88 4.63
C GLY A 133 6.95 -3.37 4.56
N ASN A 134 6.51 -2.82 3.41
CA ASN A 134 6.10 -1.42 3.36
C ASN A 134 4.76 -1.26 4.09
N MET A 135 4.57 -0.11 4.72
CA MET A 135 3.40 0.16 5.53
C MET A 135 2.84 1.56 5.27
N LEU A 136 1.51 1.66 5.27
CA LEU A 136 0.78 2.90 5.50
C LEU A 136 0.49 2.97 6.99
N VAL A 137 1.02 3.99 7.66
CA VAL A 137 0.73 4.29 9.07
C VAL A 137 0.38 5.77 9.14
N MET A 138 -0.76 6.10 9.74
CA MET A 138 -1.18 7.48 9.92
C MET A 138 -0.73 7.94 11.31
N ASP A 139 0.02 9.05 11.35
CA ASP A 139 0.57 9.64 12.57
C ASP A 139 -0.30 10.82 13.00
N ASP A 140 -1.59 10.56 13.23
CA ASP A 140 -2.50 11.55 13.81
C ASP A 140 -2.70 11.24 15.30
N GLU A 141 -2.27 12.18 16.15
CA GLU A 141 -2.48 12.13 17.59
C GLU A 141 -3.97 12.40 17.88
N TYR A 142 -4.74 11.33 18.00
CA TYR A 142 -6.10 11.41 18.49
C TYR A 142 -6.11 11.64 20.00
N GLY A 143 -6.88 12.64 20.45
CA GLY A 143 -7.21 12.78 21.86
C GLY A 143 -7.86 11.49 22.33
N ASN A 144 -7.17 10.77 23.21
CA ASN A 144 -7.46 9.39 23.63
C ASN A 144 -8.69 9.31 24.57
N ASP A 145 -9.74 10.07 24.27
CA ASP A 145 -10.89 10.30 25.15
C ASP A 145 -12.12 9.46 24.75
N GLY A 146 -12.01 8.59 23.73
CA GLY A 146 -13.10 7.73 23.24
C GLY A 146 -12.76 6.23 23.23
N ASP A 147 -13.79 5.39 23.38
CA ASP A 147 -13.70 3.94 23.23
C ASP A 147 -13.47 3.56 21.75
N LEU A 148 -12.21 3.54 21.32
CA LEU A 148 -11.84 3.09 19.98
C LEU A 148 -12.01 1.57 19.84
N GLN A 149 -12.63 1.16 18.75
CA GLN A 149 -12.71 -0.23 18.32
C GLN A 149 -11.67 -0.50 17.24
N THR A 150 -11.09 -1.69 17.27
CA THR A 150 -10.08 -2.13 16.30
C THR A 150 -10.56 -3.38 15.59
N VAL A 151 -10.44 -3.39 14.27
CA VAL A 151 -10.69 -4.56 13.41
C VAL A 151 -9.44 -4.83 12.59
N GLU A 152 -8.99 -6.08 12.58
CA GLU A 152 -7.76 -6.52 11.92
C GLU A 152 -8.02 -7.72 11.01
N TYR A 153 -7.35 -7.73 9.86
CA TYR A 153 -7.37 -8.83 8.91
C TYR A 153 -5.96 -9.14 8.42
N ASN A 154 -5.54 -10.39 8.60
CA ASN A 154 -4.30 -10.93 8.03
C ASN A 154 -4.63 -11.78 6.80
N LEU A 155 -4.37 -11.23 5.62
CA LEU A 155 -4.57 -11.86 4.32
C LEU A 155 -3.40 -12.77 3.92
N GLY A 156 -2.20 -12.50 4.47
CA GLY A 156 -0.99 -13.28 4.17
C GLY A 156 -1.11 -14.75 4.56
N ASP A 157 -1.74 -15.02 5.71
CA ASP A 157 -1.98 -16.37 6.23
C ASP A 157 -2.90 -17.19 5.30
N ASP A 158 -3.85 -16.52 4.66
CA ASP A 158 -4.84 -17.11 3.76
C ASP A 158 -4.40 -17.13 2.27
N HIS A 159 -3.17 -16.66 1.98
CA HIS A 159 -2.71 -16.45 0.59
C HIS A 159 -3.60 -15.49 -0.23
N ASP A 160 -4.35 -14.62 0.45
CA ASP A 160 -5.20 -13.62 -0.16
C ASP A 160 -4.46 -12.29 -0.32
N ALA A 161 -4.99 -11.39 -1.16
CA ALA A 161 -4.59 -9.99 -1.19
C ALA A 161 -5.79 -9.06 -1.34
N LEU A 162 -5.62 -7.82 -0.89
CA LEU A 162 -6.57 -6.75 -1.15
C LEU A 162 -6.54 -6.38 -2.64
N ILE A 163 -7.71 -6.31 -3.26
CA ILE A 163 -7.86 -5.94 -4.67
C ILE A 163 -8.68 -4.66 -4.89
N GLY A 164 -9.41 -4.17 -3.90
CA GLY A 164 -10.15 -2.91 -4.01
C GLY A 164 -11.09 -2.68 -2.84
N PHE A 165 -11.80 -1.57 -2.87
CA PHE A 165 -12.72 -1.18 -1.80
C PHE A 165 -14.17 -1.07 -2.29
N LYS A 166 -15.07 -1.20 -1.32
CA LYS A 166 -16.47 -0.84 -1.46
C LYS A 166 -16.89 -0.12 -0.19
N GLY A 167 -17.60 0.97 -0.35
CA GLY A 167 -17.91 1.82 0.79
C GLY A 167 -18.99 2.84 0.49
N MET A 168 -19.34 3.58 1.54
CA MET A 168 -20.24 4.70 1.45
C MET A 168 -19.56 5.89 2.13
N ALA A 169 -19.64 7.05 1.50
CA ALA A 169 -19.11 8.30 2.01
C ALA A 169 -20.22 9.36 1.99
N ASP A 170 -20.41 10.05 3.11
CA ASP A 170 -21.21 11.27 3.14
C ASP A 170 -20.28 12.47 3.37
N ASP A 171 -20.19 13.00 4.58
CA ASP A 171 -19.10 13.90 4.96
C ASP A 171 -17.79 13.12 5.16
N TYR A 172 -17.89 11.97 5.83
CA TYR A 172 -16.81 11.03 6.10
C TYR A 172 -17.15 9.64 5.54
N ILE A 173 -16.19 8.70 5.56
CA ILE A 173 -16.46 7.29 5.27
C ILE A 173 -17.38 6.73 6.36
N THR A 174 -18.60 6.37 5.98
CA THR A 174 -19.64 5.86 6.90
C THR A 174 -19.76 4.34 6.86
N LYS A 175 -19.34 3.72 5.76
CA LYS A 175 -19.20 2.27 5.62
C LYS A 175 -17.95 1.95 4.82
N LEU A 176 -17.20 0.95 5.26
CA LEU A 176 -16.03 0.48 4.54
C LEU A 176 -15.96 -1.05 4.53
N SER A 177 -15.68 -1.57 3.36
CA SER A 177 -15.40 -2.97 3.10
C SER A 177 -14.28 -3.06 2.07
N PHE A 178 -13.57 -4.17 2.06
CA PHE A 178 -12.56 -4.44 1.03
C PHE A 178 -12.84 -5.77 0.35
N TYR A 179 -12.40 -5.87 -0.89
CA TYR A 179 -12.39 -7.10 -1.64
C TYR A 179 -11.06 -7.81 -1.43
N LYS A 180 -11.13 -9.09 -1.08
CA LYS A 180 -9.97 -9.98 -1.09
C LYS A 180 -10.11 -11.02 -2.18
N ALA A 181 -8.98 -11.44 -2.75
CA ALA A 181 -8.92 -12.56 -3.68
C ALA A 181 -7.67 -13.39 -3.44
N THR A 182 -7.81 -14.71 -3.61
CA THR A 182 -6.71 -15.65 -3.48
C THR A 182 -5.71 -15.45 -4.60
N ARG A 183 -4.44 -15.34 -4.23
CA ARG A 183 -3.33 -15.19 -5.15
C ARG A 183 -3.07 -16.49 -5.90
N VAL A 184 -2.78 -16.37 -7.19
CA VAL A 184 -2.20 -17.45 -7.98
C VAL A 184 -0.73 -17.17 -8.11
N ASP A 185 0.05 -17.68 -7.14
CA ASP A 185 1.49 -17.57 -7.22
C ASP A 185 1.99 -18.33 -8.45
N ALA A 186 2.58 -17.61 -9.39
CA ALA A 186 3.35 -18.26 -10.44
C ALA A 186 4.47 -19.06 -9.75
N PRO A 187 4.68 -20.35 -10.10
CA PRO A 187 5.72 -21.14 -9.46
C PRO A 187 7.07 -20.43 -9.60
N ILE A 188 7.65 -20.06 -8.45
CA ILE A 188 8.92 -19.30 -8.29
C ILE A 188 10.13 -20.04 -8.92
N SER A 189 9.94 -21.25 -9.46
CA SER A 189 10.96 -22.13 -10.02
C SER A 189 11.68 -21.61 -11.28
N GLN A 190 11.30 -20.45 -11.84
CA GLN A 190 11.98 -19.88 -13.03
C GLN A 190 12.76 -18.58 -12.79
N LEU A 191 12.60 -17.89 -11.64
CA LEU A 191 13.30 -16.63 -11.36
C LEU A 191 14.70 -16.82 -10.75
N ARG A 192 14.99 -17.99 -10.14
CA ARG A 192 16.32 -18.27 -9.55
C ARG A 192 17.38 -18.72 -10.56
N THR A 193 17.02 -19.09 -11.78
CA THR A 193 17.97 -19.68 -12.75
C THR A 193 18.72 -18.64 -13.59
N GLN A 194 18.34 -17.36 -13.54
CA GLN A 194 19.01 -16.31 -14.32
C GLN A 194 19.95 -15.41 -13.50
N ALA A 195 19.88 -15.43 -12.17
CA ALA A 195 20.73 -14.58 -11.32
C ALA A 195 22.12 -15.15 -10.99
N THR A 196 22.45 -16.40 -11.39
CA THR A 196 23.72 -17.07 -11.02
C THR A 196 24.60 -17.50 -12.19
N ARG A 197 24.32 -17.10 -13.44
CA ARG A 197 25.22 -17.36 -14.58
C ARG A 197 25.69 -16.09 -15.26
N LYS A 198 26.59 -15.36 -14.60
CA LYS A 198 27.67 -14.56 -15.20
C LYS A 198 28.62 -14.02 -14.12
N LYS A 199 29.27 -14.92 -13.38
CA LYS A 199 30.60 -14.64 -12.81
C LYS A 199 31.57 -15.59 -13.48
N GLN A 200 32.17 -15.15 -14.58
CA GLN A 200 33.38 -15.77 -15.09
C GLN A 200 34.48 -15.60 -14.02
N PRO A 201 35.27 -16.63 -13.73
CA PRO A 201 36.44 -16.47 -12.88
C PRO A 201 37.52 -15.72 -13.68
N MET A 202 37.86 -14.50 -13.26
CA MET A 202 39.13 -13.88 -13.68
C MET A 202 40.27 -14.70 -13.07
N ARG A 203 41.01 -15.42 -13.93
CA ARG A 203 42.33 -15.93 -13.60
C ARG A 203 43.26 -14.75 -13.38
N LEU A 204 43.78 -14.59 -12.17
CA LEU A 204 44.95 -13.77 -11.88
C LEU A 204 46.11 -14.74 -11.61
N SER A 205 47.01 -14.80 -12.58
CA SER A 205 48.32 -15.44 -12.45
C SER A 205 49.32 -14.42 -11.89
N SER A 206 49.92 -14.73 -10.76
CA SER A 206 51.26 -14.23 -10.42
C SER A 206 51.92 -15.17 -9.42
N ASN A 207 52.96 -15.84 -9.88
CA ASN A 207 54.02 -16.42 -9.06
C ASN A 207 54.70 -15.30 -8.26
N ILE A 208 55.04 -15.55 -7.00
CA ILE A 208 56.28 -15.10 -6.34
C ILE A 208 56.54 -16.06 -5.18
N ASP A 209 57.71 -16.68 -5.24
CA ASP A 209 58.34 -17.48 -4.19
C ASP A 209 58.86 -16.59 -3.05
N GLY A 210 58.83 -17.14 -1.84
CA GLY A 210 60.01 -17.12 -0.96
C GLY A 210 60.04 -16.11 0.20
N VAL A 211 60.34 -16.70 1.36
CA VAL A 211 61.28 -16.25 2.42
C VAL A 211 60.67 -16.01 3.81
N SER A 212 61.27 -16.78 4.73
CA SER A 212 61.24 -16.85 6.18
C SER A 212 61.74 -15.60 6.91
N GLY A 213 61.31 -15.42 8.17
CA GLY A 213 61.99 -14.56 9.14
C GLY A 213 61.24 -14.54 10.48
N GLU A 214 61.95 -14.89 11.55
CA GLU A 214 61.51 -15.02 12.94
C GLU A 214 61.57 -13.68 13.72
N GLU A 215 61.11 -13.75 14.98
CA GLU A 215 61.44 -12.95 16.18
C GLU A 215 60.67 -11.64 16.50
N ASP A 216 59.82 -11.76 17.53
CA ASP A 216 59.88 -11.15 18.88
C ASP A 216 59.85 -9.64 19.17
N ASP A 217 59.21 -9.38 20.32
CA ASP A 217 59.31 -8.27 21.29
C ASP A 217 58.50 -6.95 21.14
N ASP A 218 57.44 -6.91 21.96
CA ASP A 218 57.23 -6.01 23.12
C ASP A 218 56.86 -4.50 22.99
N ALA A 219 56.07 -4.08 23.99
CA ALA A 219 55.82 -2.73 24.52
C ALA A 219 55.11 -1.63 23.69
N GLY A 220 53.81 -1.46 24.00
CA GLY A 220 53.18 -0.24 24.54
C GLY A 220 53.23 1.11 23.78
N LEU A 221 52.06 1.73 23.56
CA LEU A 221 51.69 3.07 24.06
C LEU A 221 50.33 3.57 23.54
N ASN A 222 49.64 4.27 24.43
CA ASN A 222 48.35 4.96 24.26
C ASN A 222 48.34 5.97 23.11
N HIS A 223 47.23 6.04 22.36
CA HIS A 223 46.68 7.33 21.90
C HIS A 223 45.17 7.24 21.67
N THR A 224 44.45 7.98 22.52
CA THR A 224 43.05 8.37 22.37
C THR A 224 42.85 9.20 21.10
N LYS A 225 41.93 8.78 20.23
CA LYS A 225 41.39 9.63 19.16
C LYS A 225 39.88 9.69 19.29
N SER A 226 39.39 10.86 19.67
CA SER A 226 37.96 11.20 19.68
C SER A 226 37.38 11.10 18.26
N PRO A 227 36.13 10.63 18.09
CA PRO A 227 35.48 10.62 16.80
C PRO A 227 35.01 12.03 16.38
N PRO A 228 34.94 12.31 15.06
CA PRO A 228 34.52 13.62 14.55
C PRO A 228 33.01 13.83 14.65
N LYS A 229 32.61 15.07 14.95
CA LYS A 229 31.21 15.53 14.96
C LYS A 229 30.60 15.44 13.56
N MET A 230 29.52 14.67 13.40
CA MET A 230 28.66 14.73 12.21
C MET A 230 27.89 16.06 12.20
N ARG A 231 28.02 16.81 11.11
CA ARG A 231 27.18 17.97 10.79
C ARG A 231 25.88 17.47 10.14
N THR A 232 24.76 17.91 10.70
CA THR A 232 23.41 17.76 10.15
C THR A 232 23.31 18.50 8.82
N ALA A 233 22.96 17.80 7.74
CA ALA A 233 22.65 18.39 6.44
C ALA A 233 21.17 18.83 6.43
N GLY A 234 20.92 19.97 5.79
CA GLY A 234 19.76 20.82 6.00
C GLY A 234 18.44 20.26 5.49
N GLN A 235 17.39 20.61 6.24
CA GLN A 235 16.00 20.61 5.77
C GLN A 235 15.87 21.57 4.58
N GLN A 236 15.49 21.06 3.42
CA GLN A 236 15.02 21.89 2.31
C GLN A 236 13.56 22.27 2.57
N ARG A 237 13.33 23.56 2.80
CA ARG A 237 11.99 24.17 2.79
C ARG A 237 11.50 24.25 1.34
N TYR A 238 10.47 23.50 1.01
CA TYR A 238 9.69 23.75 -0.20
C TYR A 238 8.82 25.00 0.00
N GLN A 239 9.04 26.01 -0.85
CA GLN A 239 8.14 27.16 -1.00
C GLN A 239 6.95 26.74 -1.87
N LYS A 240 5.73 27.02 -1.38
CA LYS A 240 4.50 26.92 -2.19
C LYS A 240 4.48 27.99 -3.27
N PRO A 241 4.02 27.70 -4.50
CA PRO A 241 3.66 28.73 -5.45
C PRO A 241 2.34 29.40 -5.04
N ILE A 242 2.34 30.72 -5.09
CA ILE A 242 1.18 31.60 -4.97
C ILE A 242 0.40 31.48 -6.28
N LEU A 243 -0.87 31.11 -6.21
CA LEU A 243 -1.82 31.25 -7.31
C LEU A 243 -2.67 32.49 -7.00
N GLU A 244 -2.47 33.52 -7.82
CA GLU A 244 -3.28 34.73 -7.86
C GLU A 244 -4.63 34.43 -8.52
N ASP A 245 -5.65 35.15 -8.04
CA ASP A 245 -7.06 35.11 -8.44
C ASP A 245 -7.28 35.36 -9.95
N ILE A 246 -8.09 34.49 -10.58
CA ILE A 246 -8.95 34.81 -11.75
C ILE A 246 -10.29 34.10 -11.57
#